data_AF-A0A543A8E9-F1
#
_entry.id   AF-A0A543A8E9-F1
#
_cell.length_a   1.000
_cell.length_b   1.000
_cell.length_c   1.000
_cell.angle_alpha   90.00
_cell.angle_beta   90.00
_cell.angle_gamma   90.00
#
_symmetry.space_group_name_H-M   'P 1'
#
loop_
_entity.id
_entity.type
_entity.pdbx_description
1 polymer ?
#
loop_
_entity_poly.entity_id
_entity_poly.type
_entity_poly.pdbx_seq_one_letter_code
_entity_poly.pdbx_strand_id
1 'polypeptide(L)'
;MSRTDKTQPFRVRLWDGTLTRVPVHDHSDGACDLPATYLDDLAQYATDGGRFSRGSCYWAMRFTGTTTMACCCGMCHDAAGLRAERRADRHRTRRELADLVKEANAGSHDLD
;
A
#
# COMPACT_ATOMS: atom_id res chain seq x y z
N MET A 1 -23.45 -14.39 16.91
CA MET A 1 -22.12 -14.56 16.28
C MET A 1 -21.70 -13.22 15.70
N SER A 2 -20.51 -12.72 16.04
CA SER A 2 -20.03 -11.41 15.59
C SER A 2 -19.85 -11.40 14.08
N ARG A 3 -20.51 -10.47 13.40
CA ARG A 3 -20.22 -10.11 12.00
C ARG A 3 -18.87 -9.40 11.95
N THR A 4 -17.79 -10.16 12.07
CA THR A 4 -16.45 -9.60 11.98
C THR A 4 -16.07 -9.58 10.50
N ASP A 5 -16.18 -8.40 9.88
CA ASP A 5 -15.82 -8.14 8.47
C ASP A 5 -14.40 -8.63 8.10
N LYS A 6 -13.54 -8.83 9.11
CA LYS A 6 -12.20 -9.43 8.98
C LYS A 6 -12.21 -10.83 8.34
N THR A 7 -13.16 -11.68 8.69
CA THR A 7 -13.20 -13.08 8.19
C THR A 7 -14.07 -13.25 6.96
N GLN A 8 -14.66 -12.16 6.47
CA GLN A 8 -15.51 -12.21 5.30
C GLN A 8 -14.66 -12.48 4.05
N PRO A 9 -15.00 -13.50 3.24
CA PRO A 9 -14.24 -13.80 2.03
C PRO A 9 -14.21 -12.61 1.07
N PHE A 10 -13.06 -12.39 0.42
CA PHE A 10 -12.87 -11.25 -0.49
C PHE A 10 -13.94 -11.14 -1.57
N ARG A 11 -14.41 -12.27 -2.13
CA ARG A 11 -15.52 -12.31 -3.10
C ARG A 11 -16.81 -11.66 -2.58
N VAL A 12 -17.13 -11.85 -1.30
CA VAL A 12 -18.35 -11.28 -0.69
C VAL A 12 -18.15 -9.78 -0.49
N ARG A 13 -16.94 -9.37 -0.07
CA ARG A 13 -16.57 -7.96 0.11
C ARG A 13 -16.49 -7.17 -1.21
N LEU A 14 -16.16 -7.84 -2.31
CA LEU A 14 -16.25 -7.26 -3.65
C LEU A 14 -17.71 -7.11 -4.11
N TRP A 15 -18.54 -8.10 -3.81
CA TRP A 15 -19.96 -8.08 -4.15
C TRP A 15 -20.75 -7.02 -3.37
N ASP A 16 -20.48 -6.85 -2.07
CA ASP A 16 -21.14 -5.84 -1.23
C ASP A 16 -20.53 -4.43 -1.33
N GLY A 17 -19.49 -4.27 -2.16
CA GLY A 17 -18.84 -2.99 -2.42
C GLY A 17 -17.92 -2.49 -1.30
N THR A 18 -17.64 -3.29 -0.28
CA THR A 18 -16.66 -3.00 0.78
C THR A 18 -15.22 -2.96 0.26
N LEU A 19 -14.94 -3.75 -0.78
CA LEU A 19 -13.70 -3.74 -1.51
C LEU A 19 -13.98 -3.41 -2.97
N THR A 20 -13.02 -2.73 -3.57
CA THR A 20 -12.96 -2.50 -5.01
C THR A 20 -11.63 -3.00 -5.55
N ARG A 21 -11.59 -3.25 -6.86
CA ARG A 21 -10.36 -3.58 -7.59
C ARG A 21 -9.93 -2.35 -8.34
N VAL A 22 -8.68 -1.93 -8.13
CA VAL A 22 -8.07 -0.88 -8.94
C VAL A 22 -6.93 -1.48 -9.76
N PRO A 23 -6.79 -1.07 -11.02
CA PRO A 23 -5.67 -1.53 -11.82
C PRO A 23 -4.39 -0.85 -11.32
N VAL A 24 -3.34 -1.64 -11.16
CA VAL A 24 -1.97 -1.16 -10.99
C VAL A 24 -1.21 -1.55 -12.24
N HIS A 25 -0.72 -0.55 -12.96
CA HIS A 25 0.03 -0.74 -14.19
C HIS A 25 1.52 -0.66 -13.92
N ASP A 26 2.22 -1.73 -14.27
CA ASP A 26 3.68 -1.76 -14.35
C ASP A 26 4.02 -2.18 -15.79
N HIS A 27 4.36 -1.21 -16.62
CA HIS A 27 4.71 -1.42 -18.03
C HIS A 27 6.21 -1.46 -18.25
N SER A 28 7.00 -1.77 -17.21
CA SER A 28 8.46 -1.90 -17.34
C SER A 28 8.85 -2.90 -18.44
N ASP A 29 8.02 -3.93 -18.61
CA ASP A 29 8.30 -5.08 -19.47
C ASP A 29 7.54 -5.00 -20.82
N GLY A 30 6.90 -3.86 -21.09
CA GLY A 30 6.26 -3.55 -22.38
C GLY A 30 4.74 -3.54 -22.33
N ALA A 31 4.10 -4.59 -22.86
CA ALA A 31 2.65 -4.63 -23.04
C ALA A 31 1.90 -4.76 -21.71
N CYS A 32 0.69 -4.19 -21.64
CA CYS A 32 -0.18 -4.37 -20.50
C CYS A 32 -0.65 -5.83 -20.41
N ASP A 33 -0.22 -6.52 -19.36
CA ASP A 33 -0.56 -7.90 -19.01
C ASP A 33 -1.63 -7.97 -17.91
N LEU A 34 -2.38 -6.88 -17.71
CA LEU A 34 -3.43 -6.81 -16.69
C LEU A 34 -4.53 -7.85 -16.98
N PRO A 35 -4.87 -8.74 -16.03
CA PRO A 35 -5.91 -9.74 -16.22
C PRO A 35 -7.26 -9.12 -16.59
N ALA A 36 -7.89 -9.64 -17.64
CA ALA A 36 -9.18 -9.11 -18.10
C ALA A 36 -10.32 -9.42 -17.12
N THR A 37 -10.29 -10.58 -16.46
CA THR A 37 -11.33 -11.01 -15.53
C THR A 37 -10.82 -11.25 -14.11
N TYR A 38 -11.73 -11.34 -13.15
CA TYR A 38 -11.40 -11.73 -11.77
C TYR A 38 -10.93 -13.18 -11.65
N LEU A 39 -11.39 -14.06 -12.55
CA LEU A 39 -10.95 -15.46 -12.56
C LEU A 39 -9.51 -15.58 -13.07
N ASP A 40 -9.15 -14.79 -14.09
CA ASP A 40 -7.78 -14.74 -14.60
C ASP A 40 -6.80 -14.21 -13.54
N ASP A 41 -7.21 -13.17 -12.81
CA ASP A 41 -6.47 -12.59 -11.68
C ASP A 41 -6.24 -13.61 -10.54
N LEU A 42 -7.26 -14.38 -10.17
CA LEU A 42 -7.13 -15.46 -9.19
C LEU A 42 -6.21 -16.59 -9.66
N ALA A 43 -6.30 -16.97 -10.93
CA ALA A 43 -5.47 -18.01 -11.52
C ALA A 43 -3.99 -17.59 -11.57
N GLN A 44 -3.72 -16.33 -11.92
CA GLN A 44 -2.38 -15.76 -11.88
C GLN A 44 -1.84 -15.69 -10.45
N TYR A 45 -2.62 -15.20 -9.49
CA TYR A 45 -2.21 -15.16 -8.08
C TYR A 45 -1.88 -16.56 -7.51
N ALA A 46 -2.63 -17.59 -7.91
CA ALA A 46 -2.36 -18.97 -7.51
C ALA A 46 -1.05 -19.48 -8.13
N THR A 47 -0.80 -19.17 -9.41
CA THR A 47 0.43 -19.52 -10.13
C THR A 47 1.65 -18.84 -9.50
N ASP A 48 1.53 -17.58 -9.11
CA ASP A 48 2.62 -16.76 -8.56
C ASP A 48 2.88 -17.03 -7.05
N GLY A 49 2.33 -18.12 -6.50
CA GLY A 49 2.52 -18.50 -5.11
C GLY A 49 1.94 -17.49 -4.11
N GLY A 50 0.88 -16.80 -4.50
CA GLY A 50 0.23 -15.77 -3.70
C GLY A 50 1.00 -14.46 -3.61
N ARG A 51 1.81 -14.14 -4.62
CA ARG A 51 2.52 -12.87 -4.74
C ARG A 51 2.10 -12.20 -6.04
N PHE A 52 2.00 -10.88 -6.02
CA PHE A 52 1.93 -10.13 -7.28
C PHE A 52 3.35 -10.06 -7.83
N SER A 53 3.54 -10.58 -9.04
CA SER A 53 4.81 -10.54 -9.76
C SER A 53 5.27 -9.08 -9.90
N ARG A 54 6.55 -8.81 -9.61
CA ARG A 54 7.15 -7.48 -9.83
C ARG A 54 7.41 -7.34 -11.34
N GLY A 55 7.01 -6.22 -11.95
CA GLY A 55 7.13 -6.01 -13.40
C GLY A 55 5.85 -6.32 -14.19
N SER A 56 4.78 -6.77 -13.54
CA SER A 56 3.48 -7.06 -14.18
C SER A 56 2.38 -6.12 -13.71
N CYS A 57 1.43 -5.80 -14.59
CA CYS A 57 0.18 -5.16 -14.23
C CYS A 57 -0.70 -6.11 -13.41
N TYR A 58 -1.26 -5.63 -12.30
CA TYR A 58 -2.08 -6.45 -11.42
C TYR A 58 -3.25 -5.68 -10.84
N TRP A 59 -4.26 -6.40 -10.33
CA TRP A 59 -5.37 -5.80 -9.62
C TRP A 59 -5.06 -5.64 -8.14
N ALA A 60 -4.95 -4.40 -7.68
CA ALA A 60 -4.87 -4.13 -6.26
C ALA A 60 -6.28 -4.07 -5.65
N MET A 61 -6.50 -4.82 -4.57
CA MET A 61 -7.71 -4.71 -3.76
C MET A 61 -7.60 -3.45 -2.90
N ARG A 62 -8.52 -2.51 -3.09
CA ARG A 62 -8.65 -1.30 -2.27
C ARG A 62 -9.94 -1.31 -1.48
N PHE A 63 -9.85 -0.80 -0.26
CA PHE A 63 -11.02 -0.60 0.59
C PHE A 63 -11.76 0.66 0.17
N THR A 64 -13.09 0.58 0.04
CA THR A 64 -13.94 1.70 -0.43
C THR A 64 -14.41 2.62 0.71
N GLY A 65 -14.13 2.26 1.96
CA GLY A 65 -14.49 3.07 3.12
C GLY A 65 -15.88 2.81 3.70
N THR A 66 -16.69 1.94 3.08
CA THR A 66 -18.13 1.80 3.42
C THR A 66 -18.43 0.94 4.65
N THR A 67 -17.49 0.13 5.13
CA THR A 67 -17.65 -0.66 6.37
C THR A 67 -16.49 -0.40 7.34
N THR A 68 -16.63 0.69 8.08
CA THR A 68 -16.21 0.86 9.49
C THR A 68 -14.82 0.35 9.92
N MET A 69 -14.13 1.21 10.68
CA MET A 69 -12.93 0.99 11.49
C MET A 69 -12.91 -0.25 12.43
N ALA A 70 -13.77 -1.26 12.25
CA ALA A 70 -13.86 -2.47 13.03
C ALA A 70 -12.92 -3.60 12.55
N CYS A 71 -12.43 -3.55 11.30
CA CYS A 71 -11.53 -4.58 10.77
C CYS A 71 -10.05 -4.24 11.03
N CYS A 72 -9.42 -4.94 11.98
CA CYS A 72 -7.99 -4.78 12.34
C CYS A 72 -6.98 -5.29 11.30
N CYS A 73 -7.40 -5.64 10.07
CA CYS A 73 -6.49 -6.20 9.07
C CYS A 73 -5.63 -5.11 8.40
N GLY A 74 -4.42 -5.50 7.96
CA GLY A 74 -3.47 -4.57 7.36
C GLY A 74 -3.97 -3.87 6.08
N MET A 75 -4.96 -4.43 5.40
CA MET A 75 -5.62 -3.83 4.24
C MET A 75 -6.64 -2.75 4.64
N CYS A 76 -7.44 -2.99 5.68
CA CYS A 76 -8.44 -2.03 6.15
C CYS A 76 -7.84 -0.82 6.88
N HIS A 77 -6.68 -0.98 7.53
CA HIS A 77 -5.96 0.11 8.18
C HIS A 77 -4.90 0.78 7.30
N ASP A 78 -4.80 0.39 6.02
CA ASP A 78 -3.68 0.74 5.15
C ASP A 78 -2.33 0.72 5.88
N ALA A 79 -2.07 -0.39 6.59
CA ALA A 79 -0.89 -0.47 7.45
C ALA A 79 0.40 -0.39 6.62
N ALA A 80 0.35 -0.71 5.33
CA ALA A 80 1.48 -0.54 4.42
C ALA A 80 1.70 0.94 4.07
N GLY A 81 0.65 1.68 3.68
CA GLY A 81 0.71 3.11 3.42
C GLY A 81 1.15 3.90 4.66
N LEU A 82 0.54 3.64 5.82
CA LEU A 82 0.93 4.29 7.08
C LEU A 82 2.40 4.01 7.45
N ARG A 83 2.90 2.80 7.19
CA ARG A 83 4.34 2.49 7.39
C ARG A 83 5.23 3.22 6.38
N ALA A 84 4.77 3.44 5.14
CA ALA A 84 5.50 4.20 4.13
C ALA A 84 5.55 5.68 4.50
N GLU A 85 4.41 6.27 4.91
CA GLU A 85 4.33 7.64 5.40
C GLU A 85 5.24 7.88 6.59
N ARG A 86 5.19 7.01 7.61
CA ARG A 86 6.09 7.09 8.77
C ARG A 86 7.56 6.95 8.39
N ARG A 87 7.90 6.17 7.35
CA ARG A 87 9.27 6.07 6.84
C ARG A 87 9.70 7.37 6.15
N ALA A 88 8.84 7.94 5.31
CA ALA A 88 9.09 9.21 4.64
C ALA A 88 9.26 10.34 5.65
N ASP A 89 8.42 10.37 6.68
CA ASP A 89 8.49 11.34 7.78
C ASP A 89 9.80 11.29 8.53
N ARG A 90 10.20 10.11 9.03
CA ARG A 90 11.51 9.92 9.67
C ARG A 90 12.68 10.32 8.77
N HIS A 91 12.54 10.17 7.46
CA HIS A 91 13.59 10.57 6.53
C HIS A 91 13.65 12.09 6.35
N ARG A 92 12.49 12.78 6.29
CA ARG A 92 12.43 14.25 6.30
C ARG A 92 13.03 14.82 7.57
N THR A 93 12.56 14.38 8.74
CA THR A 93 13.07 14.85 10.04
C THR A 93 14.58 14.66 10.16
N ARG A 94 15.12 13.55 9.66
CA ARG A 94 16.57 13.32 9.69
C ARG A 94 17.34 14.30 8.82
N ARG A 95 16.79 14.71 7.66
CA ARG A 95 17.40 15.73 6.81
C ARG A 95 17.36 17.09 7.48
N GLU A 96 16.20 17.49 8.00
CA GLU A 96 16.03 18.74 8.74
C GLU A 96 17.01 18.84 9.90
N LEU A 97 17.13 17.79 10.72
CA LEU A 97 18.10 17.76 11.82
C LEU A 97 19.55 17.84 11.32
N ALA A 98 19.88 17.16 10.22
CA ALA A 98 21.22 17.24 9.65
C ALA A 98 21.56 18.65 9.15
N ASP A 99 20.59 19.35 8.56
CA ASP A 99 20.79 20.71 8.08
C ASP A 99 20.91 21.71 9.24
N LEU A 100 20.07 21.58 10.27
CA LEU A 100 20.19 22.39 11.51
C LEU A 100 21.55 22.19 12.20
N VAL A 101 22.07 20.96 12.24
CA VAL A 101 23.40 20.68 12.79
C VAL A 101 24.49 21.34 11.96
N LYS A 102 24.40 21.34 10.62
CA LYS A 102 25.36 22.05 9.77
C LYS A 102 25.30 23.56 9.99
N GLU A 103 24.11 24.13 10.07
CA GLU A 103 23.92 25.57 10.34
C GLU A 103 24.52 25.95 11.70
N ALA A 104 24.27 25.16 12.75
CA ALA A 104 24.86 25.37 14.06
C ALA A 104 26.40 25.31 14.04
N ASN A 105 26.98 24.33 13.32
CA ASN A 105 28.43 24.19 13.18
C ASN A 105 29.05 25.27 12.29
N ALA A 106 28.31 25.81 11.31
CA ALA A 106 28.78 26.90 10.46
C ALA A 106 28.75 28.25 11.21
N GLY A 107 27.74 28.47 12.06
CA GLY A 107 27.61 29.67 12.89
C GLY A 107 28.51 29.68 14.13
N SER A 108 29.06 28.54 14.56
CA SER A 108 29.99 28.46 15.69
C SER A 108 31.42 28.89 15.37
N HIS A 109 31.72 29.32 14.13
CA HIS A 109 33.05 29.73 13.70
C HIS A 109 33.32 31.25 13.75
N ASP A 110 32.35 32.08 14.16
CA ASP A 110 32.45 33.55 14.18
C ASP A 110 32.58 34.15 15.61
N LEU A 111 33.01 33.37 16.60
CA LEU A 111 33.29 33.84 17.96
C LEU A 111 34.72 33.50 18.37
N ASP A 112 35.71 34.15 17.76
CA ASP A 112 37.08 34.29 18.29
C ASP A 112 37.58 35.72 18.04
#